data_AF-A0A4Q4YVP7-F1
#
_entry.id   AF-A0A4Q4YVP7-F1
#
_cell.length_a   1.000
_cell.length_b   1.000
_cell.length_c   1.000
_cell.angle_alpha   90.00
_cell.angle_beta   90.00
_cell.angle_gamma   90.00
#
_symmetry.space_group_name_H-M   'P 1'
#
loop_
_entity.id
_entity.type
_entity.pdbx_description
1 polymer ?
#
loop_
_entity_poly.entity_id
_entity_poly.type
_entity_poly.pdbx_seq_one_letter_code
_entity_poly.pdbx_strand_id
1 'polypeptide(L)'
;MPREAEPSLNERTFVVQALQEGLRLDARAFDQFRNLELKFGDQYGVADVTLGKTRILAKVSAEVTVPYSDRPFDGIFTITTELSPMASPAFEVNRPTETEVLLSRLLEKTVRRSNALDTESLCLVAGQKCWSIRVDLHVLSHDGNLIDASCLAVVAALRHFRKPDTSMEGETLTIYTAAEREPVPLSWLHSPLCVTFNFYGEEGDIVLLDATLLEEQLRIAKLGGTPVEAVMLVQCASAALTKVKELSAFLDEKLAEDSKRRDKGGLMAELSAENDRDTQETKPVEA
;
A
#
# COMPACT_ATOMS: atom_id res chain seq x y z
N MET A 1 -11.35 20.01 -20.77
CA MET A 1 -11.02 19.10 -19.66
C MET A 1 -9.69 18.48 -19.99
N PRO A 2 -8.75 18.43 -19.05
CA PRO A 2 -7.54 17.63 -19.21
C PRO A 2 -7.96 16.20 -19.56
N ARG A 3 -7.48 15.69 -20.68
CA ARG A 3 -7.68 14.30 -21.09
C ARG A 3 -6.32 13.66 -21.12
N GLU A 4 -6.27 12.38 -20.75
CA GLU A 4 -5.08 11.59 -21.01
C GLU A 4 -4.79 11.58 -22.51
N ALA A 5 -3.51 11.56 -22.86
CA ALA A 5 -3.11 11.46 -24.24
C ALA A 5 -3.63 10.14 -24.80
N GLU A 6 -4.56 10.21 -25.74
CA GLU A 6 -5.04 9.00 -26.42
C GLU A 6 -3.97 8.52 -27.39
N PRO A 7 -3.69 7.20 -27.42
CA PRO A 7 -2.68 6.67 -28.31
C PRO A 7 -3.15 6.78 -29.76
N SER A 8 -2.22 7.13 -30.64
CA SER A 8 -2.46 7.27 -32.08
C SER A 8 -2.84 5.93 -32.70
N LEU A 9 -3.61 5.95 -33.80
CA LEU A 9 -4.04 4.72 -34.50
C LEU A 9 -2.85 3.81 -34.85
N ASN A 10 -1.72 4.41 -35.24
CA ASN A 10 -0.50 3.69 -35.58
C ASN A 10 0.09 2.99 -34.35
N GLU A 11 0.15 3.66 -33.19
CA GLU A 11 0.61 3.05 -31.94
C GLU A 11 -0.32 1.92 -31.51
N ARG A 12 -1.64 2.11 -31.60
CA ARG A 12 -2.60 1.04 -31.25
C ARG A 12 -2.38 -0.19 -32.13
N THR A 13 -2.31 0.01 -33.44
CA THR A 13 -2.13 -1.07 -34.42
C THR A 13 -0.80 -1.77 -34.21
N PHE A 14 0.27 -1.01 -33.97
CA PHE A 14 1.61 -1.54 -33.73
C PHE A 14 1.66 -2.40 -32.46
N VAL A 15 1.09 -1.93 -31.35
CA VAL A 15 1.08 -2.69 -30.09
C VAL A 15 0.26 -3.97 -30.24
N VAL A 16 -0.93 -3.90 -30.84
CA VAL A 16 -1.75 -5.11 -31.06
C VAL A 16 -1.02 -6.13 -31.93
N GLN A 17 -0.37 -5.69 -33.01
CA GLN A 17 0.44 -6.57 -33.88
C GLN A 17 1.63 -7.17 -33.13
N ALA A 18 2.37 -6.36 -32.35
CA ALA A 18 3.50 -6.84 -31.55
C ALA A 18 3.06 -7.91 -30.54
N LEU A 19 1.91 -7.70 -29.87
CA LEU A 19 1.36 -8.68 -28.93
C LEU A 19 0.96 -9.99 -29.62
N GLN A 20 0.43 -9.94 -30.86
CA GLN A 20 0.16 -11.13 -31.66
C GLN A 20 1.43 -11.91 -32.04
N GLU A 21 2.55 -11.20 -32.22
CA GLU A 21 3.87 -11.80 -32.46
C GLU A 21 4.56 -12.29 -31.17
N GLY A 22 3.93 -12.14 -29.99
CA GLY A 22 4.52 -12.54 -28.71
C GLY A 22 5.55 -11.53 -28.18
N LEU A 23 5.57 -10.31 -28.70
CA LEU A 23 6.56 -9.28 -28.38
C LEU A 23 5.92 -8.15 -27.57
N ARG A 24 6.62 -7.71 -26.53
CA ARG A 24 6.24 -6.58 -25.69
C ARG A 24 7.15 -5.39 -25.94
N LEU A 25 6.62 -4.17 -25.83
CA LEU A 25 7.36 -2.92 -26.08
C LEU A 25 8.61 -2.77 -25.19
N ASP A 26 8.57 -3.29 -23.97
CA ASP A 26 9.64 -3.25 -22.99
C ASP A 26 10.49 -4.53 -22.97
N ALA A 27 10.29 -5.41 -23.96
CA ALA A 27 10.98 -6.69 -24.12
C ALA A 27 10.83 -7.68 -22.95
N ARG A 28 9.85 -7.47 -22.05
CA ARG A 28 9.52 -8.43 -20.98
C ARG A 28 8.67 -9.58 -21.50
N ALA A 29 8.73 -10.70 -20.78
CA ALA A 29 7.77 -11.79 -20.98
C ALA A 29 6.36 -11.39 -20.52
N PHE A 30 5.34 -12.09 -21.02
CA PHE A 30 3.94 -11.80 -20.70
C PHE A 30 3.58 -12.06 -19.24
N ASP A 31 4.31 -12.92 -18.54
CA ASP A 31 4.12 -13.31 -17.14
C ASP A 31 5.07 -12.58 -16.17
N GLN A 32 5.82 -11.58 -16.65
CA GLN A 32 6.88 -10.93 -15.89
C GLN A 32 6.45 -9.55 -15.36
N PHE A 33 6.60 -9.34 -14.04
CA PHE A 33 6.43 -8.04 -13.40
C PHE A 33 7.57 -7.06 -13.72
N ARG A 34 7.30 -5.75 -13.65
CA ARG A 34 8.32 -4.70 -13.68
C ARG A 34 9.24 -4.80 -12.47
N ASN A 35 10.41 -4.16 -12.57
CA ASN A 35 11.29 -4.02 -11.42
C ASN A 35 10.53 -3.34 -10.27
N LEU A 36 10.51 -4.02 -9.12
CA LEU A 36 9.81 -3.61 -7.93
C LEU A 36 10.81 -3.14 -6.89
N GLU A 37 10.70 -1.88 -6.49
CA GLU A 37 11.46 -1.31 -5.39
C GLU A 37 10.52 -0.90 -4.26
N LEU A 38 10.84 -1.33 -3.05
CA LEU A 38 10.14 -0.94 -1.82
C LEU A 38 11.13 -0.24 -0.90
N LYS A 39 10.82 1.00 -0.54
CA LYS A 39 11.62 1.83 0.39
C LYS A 39 10.73 2.23 1.55
N PHE A 40 11.22 2.03 2.77
CA PHE A 40 10.55 2.52 3.98
C PHE A 40 11.08 3.90 4.34
N GLY A 41 10.20 4.77 4.81
CA GLY A 41 10.59 6.07 5.35
C GLY A 41 11.16 5.96 6.76
N ASP A 42 11.72 7.06 7.28
CA ASP A 42 12.28 7.10 8.63
C ASP A 42 11.22 6.83 9.70
N GLN A 43 10.01 7.37 9.50
CA GLN A 43 8.86 7.12 10.36
C GLN A 43 8.22 5.76 10.08
N TYR A 44 7.78 5.07 11.15
CA TYR A 44 7.01 3.83 11.02
C TYR A 44 5.69 4.07 10.26
N GLY A 45 5.34 3.14 9.38
CA GLY A 45 4.12 3.21 8.56
C GLY A 45 4.21 4.07 7.31
N VAL A 46 5.40 4.54 6.92
CA VAL A 46 5.63 5.14 5.61
C VAL A 46 6.28 4.12 4.67
N ALA A 47 5.65 3.84 3.55
CA ALA A 47 6.17 2.94 2.51
C ALA A 47 6.05 3.59 1.13
N ASP A 48 7.17 3.60 0.40
CA ASP A 48 7.27 4.10 -0.96
C ASP A 48 7.54 2.92 -1.90
N VAL A 49 6.56 2.62 -2.74
CA VAL A 49 6.60 1.53 -3.71
C VAL A 49 6.79 2.11 -5.09
N THR A 50 7.83 1.66 -5.78
CA THR A 50 8.08 1.96 -7.18
C THR A 50 8.00 0.67 -8.00
N LEU A 51 7.04 0.61 -8.91
CA LEU A 51 6.87 -0.48 -9.88
C LEU A 51 7.19 0.06 -11.27
N GLY A 52 8.43 -0.11 -11.71
CA GLY A 52 8.95 0.53 -12.91
C GLY A 52 8.89 2.06 -12.79
N LYS A 53 7.95 2.68 -13.51
CA LYS A 53 7.71 4.14 -13.46
C LYS A 53 6.52 4.52 -12.58
N THR A 54 5.66 3.58 -12.20
CA THR A 54 4.55 3.82 -11.29
C THR A 54 5.10 3.95 -9.87
N ARG A 55 4.80 5.05 -9.18
CA ARG A 55 5.27 5.29 -7.80
C ARG A 55 4.14 5.70 -6.90
N ILE A 56 4.03 5.05 -5.75
CA ILE A 56 2.94 5.22 -4.79
C ILE A 56 3.54 5.32 -3.39
N LEU A 57 3.12 6.35 -2.67
CA LEU A 57 3.47 6.56 -1.27
C LEU A 57 2.28 6.21 -0.39
N ALA A 58 2.47 5.28 0.54
CA ALA A 58 1.50 4.94 1.56
C ALA A 58 1.95 5.48 2.91
N LYS A 59 1.04 6.12 3.64
CA LYS A 59 1.26 6.59 5.01
C LYS A 59 0.16 6.07 5.91
N VAL A 60 0.54 5.47 7.03
CA VAL A 60 -0.39 5.05 8.08
C VAL A 60 -0.38 6.07 9.21
N SER A 61 -1.57 6.43 9.68
CA SER A 61 -1.78 7.24 10.89
C SER A 61 -2.72 6.49 11.84
N ALA A 62 -2.57 6.75 13.14
CA ALA A 62 -3.42 6.19 14.17
C ALA A 62 -3.86 7.29 15.14
N GLU A 63 -5.15 7.32 15.44
CA GLU A 63 -5.78 8.27 16.36
C GLU A 63 -6.71 7.51 17.30
N VAL A 64 -6.91 8.01 18.53
CA VAL A 64 -7.89 7.43 19.45
C VAL A 64 -9.23 8.11 19.24
N THR A 65 -10.25 7.34 18.89
CA THR A 65 -11.61 7.82 18.62
C THR A 65 -12.65 6.94 19.31
N VAL A 66 -13.92 7.34 19.21
CA VAL A 66 -15.05 6.54 19.69
C VAL A 66 -15.44 5.53 18.59
N PRO A 67 -15.63 4.25 18.91
CA PRO A 67 -16.06 3.24 17.93
C PRO A 67 -17.49 3.51 17.44
N TYR A 68 -17.88 2.86 16.35
CA TYR A 68 -19.26 2.91 15.87
C TYR A 68 -20.22 2.26 16.86
N SER A 69 -21.44 2.81 16.99
CA SER A 69 -22.49 2.27 17.88
C SER A 69 -22.86 0.83 17.56
N ASP A 70 -22.77 0.46 16.28
CA ASP A 70 -23.15 -0.87 15.79
C ASP A 70 -22.11 -1.93 16.15
N ARG A 71 -20.85 -1.51 16.36
CA ARG A 71 -19.70 -2.38 16.64
C ARG A 71 -18.80 -1.77 17.72
N PRO A 72 -19.19 -1.87 19.01
CA PRO A 72 -18.46 -1.24 20.11
C PRO A 72 -17.12 -1.92 20.44
N PHE A 73 -16.92 -3.16 19.98
CA PHE A 73 -15.71 -3.97 20.22
C PHE A 73 -14.69 -3.89 19.08
N ASP A 74 -15.02 -3.22 17.97
CA ASP A 74 -14.13 -3.08 16.82
C ASP A 74 -13.48 -1.68 16.81
N GLY A 75 -12.21 -1.62 16.45
CA GLY A 75 -11.57 -0.38 16.02
C GLY A 75 -11.99 0.05 14.63
N ILE A 76 -11.63 1.28 14.27
CA ILE A 76 -11.96 1.87 12.97
C ILE A 76 -10.75 1.71 12.05
N PHE A 77 -10.96 1.19 10.85
CA PHE A 77 -9.91 1.07 9.84
C PHE A 77 -10.37 1.68 8.52
N THR A 78 -9.69 2.73 8.04
CA THR A 78 -10.06 3.45 6.80
C THR A 78 -8.90 3.54 5.83
N ILE A 79 -9.18 3.29 4.54
CA ILE A 79 -8.21 3.45 3.45
C ILE A 79 -8.70 4.60 2.58
N THR A 80 -7.85 5.61 2.40
CA THR A 80 -8.10 6.76 1.53
C THR A 80 -7.09 6.73 0.39
N THR A 81 -7.59 6.78 -0.84
CA THR A 81 -6.77 6.88 -2.04
C THR A 81 -6.90 8.28 -2.61
N GLU A 82 -5.79 8.96 -2.81
CA GLU A 82 -5.74 10.27 -3.44
C GLU A 82 -4.97 10.19 -4.76
N LEU A 83 -5.66 10.48 -5.86
CA LEU A 83 -5.04 10.64 -7.17
C LEU A 83 -4.70 12.12 -7.39
N SER A 84 -3.40 12.42 -7.40
CA SER A 84 -2.91 13.77 -7.67
C SER A 84 -2.79 14.02 -9.18
N PRO A 85 -3.03 15.26 -9.67
CA PRO A 85 -2.68 15.68 -11.03
C PRO A 85 -1.20 15.49 -11.37
N MET A 86 -0.35 15.33 -10.36
CA MET A 86 1.06 14.99 -10.54
C MET A 86 1.25 13.60 -11.18
N ALA A 87 0.34 12.66 -10.91
CA ALA A 87 0.44 11.31 -11.43
C ALA A 87 0.00 11.20 -12.90
N SER A 88 -1.09 11.88 -13.26
CA SER A 88 -1.57 12.01 -14.64
C SER A 88 -2.32 13.33 -14.76
N PRO A 89 -2.17 14.07 -15.88
CA PRO A 89 -2.96 15.27 -16.14
C PRO A 89 -4.46 15.03 -16.16
N ALA A 90 -4.92 13.78 -16.38
CA ALA A 90 -6.33 13.42 -16.37
C ALA A 90 -6.96 13.38 -14.97
N PHE A 91 -6.15 13.36 -13.91
CA PHE A 91 -6.64 13.38 -12.53
C PHE A 91 -6.91 14.82 -12.08
N GLU A 92 -8.13 15.09 -11.66
CA GLU A 92 -8.56 16.38 -11.10
C GLU A 92 -8.71 16.24 -9.58
N VAL A 93 -8.15 17.20 -8.82
CA VAL A 93 -8.29 17.22 -7.36
C VAL A 93 -9.77 17.42 -7.00
N ASN A 94 -10.28 16.64 -6.04
CA ASN A 94 -11.66 16.66 -5.54
C ASN A 94 -12.73 16.11 -6.49
N ARG A 95 -12.35 15.58 -7.66
CA ARG A 95 -13.30 14.91 -8.55
C ARG A 95 -12.93 13.44 -8.66
N PRO A 96 -13.67 12.54 -7.98
CA PRO A 96 -13.34 11.12 -8.00
C PRO A 96 -13.52 10.58 -9.42
N THR A 97 -12.43 10.14 -10.02
CA THR A 97 -12.47 9.47 -11.34
C THR A 97 -12.98 8.04 -11.18
N GLU A 98 -13.47 7.43 -12.27
CA GLU A 98 -13.88 6.01 -12.23
C GLU A 98 -12.76 5.10 -11.72
N THR A 99 -11.53 5.38 -12.13
CA THR A 99 -10.34 4.64 -11.71
C THR A 99 -10.11 4.76 -10.20
N GLU A 100 -10.30 5.95 -9.63
CA GLU A 100 -10.18 6.20 -8.19
C GLU A 100 -11.22 5.43 -7.38
N VAL A 101 -12.49 5.53 -7.78
CA VAL A 101 -13.59 4.84 -7.11
C VAL A 101 -13.40 3.33 -7.17
N LEU A 102 -12.93 2.82 -8.31
CA LEU A 102 -12.62 1.42 -8.50
C LEU A 102 -11.46 0.98 -7.61
N LEU A 103 -10.36 1.74 -7.59
CA LEU A 103 -9.19 1.46 -6.77
C LEU A 103 -9.54 1.43 -5.28
N SER A 104 -10.23 2.47 -4.79
CA SER A 104 -10.68 2.58 -3.40
C SER A 104 -11.54 1.38 -3.00
N ARG A 105 -12.54 1.02 -3.82
CA ARG A 105 -13.42 -0.14 -3.56
C ARG A 105 -12.69 -1.47 -3.61
N LEU A 106 -11.72 -1.63 -4.52
CA LEU A 106 -10.93 -2.86 -4.60
C LEU A 106 -10.04 -3.00 -3.36
N LEU A 107 -9.33 -1.95 -2.96
CA LEU A 107 -8.49 -1.98 -1.76
C LEU A 107 -9.31 -2.23 -0.49
N GLU A 108 -10.50 -1.64 -0.38
CA GLU A 108 -11.41 -1.90 0.72
C GLU A 108 -11.85 -3.39 0.74
N LYS A 109 -12.20 -3.96 -0.41
CA LYS A 109 -12.55 -5.39 -0.48
C LYS A 109 -11.35 -6.29 -0.17
N THR A 110 -10.18 -5.94 -0.67
CA THR A 110 -8.98 -6.79 -0.53
C THR A 110 -8.43 -6.76 0.88
N VAL A 111 -8.42 -5.61 1.57
CA VAL A 111 -7.80 -5.46 2.89
C VAL A 111 -8.82 -5.48 4.02
N ARG A 112 -9.90 -4.67 3.93
CA ARG A 112 -10.92 -4.57 4.98
C ARG A 112 -11.82 -5.80 4.98
N ARG A 113 -12.42 -6.18 3.85
CA ARG A 113 -13.35 -7.32 3.79
C ARG A 113 -12.67 -8.67 3.96
N SER A 114 -11.37 -8.77 3.65
CA SER A 114 -10.61 -9.98 3.94
C SER A 114 -10.24 -10.11 5.41
N ASN A 115 -10.43 -9.08 6.24
CA ASN A 115 -9.96 -9.02 7.63
C ASN A 115 -8.44 -9.24 7.74
N ALA A 116 -7.65 -8.57 6.91
CA ALA A 116 -6.18 -8.68 6.99
C ALA A 116 -5.62 -8.10 8.31
N LEU A 117 -6.25 -7.04 8.79
CA LEU A 117 -5.98 -6.38 10.07
C LEU A 117 -7.02 -6.82 11.09
N ASP A 118 -6.57 -7.21 12.28
CA ASP A 118 -7.47 -7.53 13.39
C ASP A 118 -7.99 -6.25 14.05
N THR A 119 -9.24 -5.90 13.74
CA THR A 119 -9.90 -4.71 14.29
C THR A 119 -10.33 -4.86 15.75
N GLU A 120 -10.46 -6.08 16.27
CA GLU A 120 -10.83 -6.32 17.67
C GLU A 120 -9.66 -5.94 18.59
N SER A 121 -8.43 -6.24 18.16
CA SER A 121 -7.20 -5.85 18.87
C SER A 121 -6.98 -4.33 19.01
N LEU A 122 -7.73 -3.54 18.24
CA LEU A 122 -7.67 -2.08 18.25
C LEU A 122 -8.61 -1.44 19.28
N CYS A 123 -9.54 -2.21 19.86
CA CYS A 123 -10.43 -1.71 20.89
C CYS A 123 -9.70 -1.59 22.23
N LEU A 124 -9.81 -0.42 22.88
CA LEU A 124 -9.23 -0.18 24.20
C LEU A 124 -10.30 -0.34 25.29
N VAL A 125 -11.39 0.41 25.14
CA VAL A 125 -12.57 0.36 26.02
C VAL A 125 -13.81 0.24 25.15
N ALA A 126 -14.53 -0.86 25.30
CA ALA A 126 -15.72 -1.17 24.52
C ALA A 126 -16.73 -0.01 24.56
N GLY A 127 -17.09 0.50 23.38
CA GLY A 127 -18.06 1.58 23.21
C GLY A 127 -17.59 2.99 23.61
N GLN A 128 -16.36 3.16 24.11
CA GLN A 128 -15.84 4.48 24.50
C GLN A 128 -14.60 4.89 23.72
N LYS A 129 -13.56 4.03 23.68
CA LYS A 129 -12.26 4.37 23.09
C LYS A 129 -11.74 3.21 22.27
N CYS A 130 -11.42 3.47 21.01
CA CYS A 130 -10.76 2.54 20.11
C CYS A 130 -9.69 3.26 19.29
N TRP A 131 -8.75 2.51 18.74
CA TRP A 131 -7.85 3.01 17.73
C TRP A 131 -8.56 3.12 16.38
N SER A 132 -8.43 4.29 15.76
CA SER A 132 -8.77 4.58 14.37
C SER A 132 -7.50 4.62 13.54
N ILE A 133 -7.29 3.61 12.72
CA ILE A 133 -6.16 3.49 11.81
C ILE A 133 -6.59 3.97 10.42
N ARG A 134 -5.86 4.93 9.88
CA ARG A 134 -6.08 5.47 8.55
C ARG A 134 -4.85 5.25 7.68
N VAL A 135 -5.07 4.72 6.48
CA VAL A 135 -4.03 4.57 5.47
C VAL A 135 -4.32 5.54 4.34
N ASP A 136 -3.43 6.50 4.16
CA ASP A 136 -3.48 7.45 3.04
C ASP A 136 -2.52 6.96 1.95
N LEU A 137 -3.07 6.75 0.76
CA LEU A 137 -2.33 6.40 -0.44
C LEU A 137 -2.26 7.60 -1.37
N HIS A 138 -1.04 8.06 -1.64
CA HIS A 138 -0.77 9.11 -2.59
C HIS A 138 -0.10 8.52 -3.83
N VAL A 139 -0.78 8.58 -4.97
CA VAL A 139 -0.19 8.18 -6.24
C VAL A 139 0.67 9.34 -6.76
N LEU A 140 1.97 9.11 -6.89
CA LEU A 140 2.94 10.12 -7.31
C LEU A 140 3.14 10.09 -8.83
N SER A 141 3.19 8.90 -9.42
CA SER A 141 3.34 8.71 -10.87
C SER A 141 2.50 7.51 -11.34
N HIS A 142 1.82 7.66 -12.47
CA HIS A 142 0.98 6.63 -13.06
C HIS A 142 1.52 6.18 -14.42
N ASP A 143 2.03 4.95 -14.49
CA ASP A 143 2.47 4.27 -15.72
C ASP A 143 1.82 2.88 -15.84
N GLY A 144 0.56 2.75 -15.41
CA GLY A 144 -0.19 1.49 -15.38
C GLY A 144 0.02 0.63 -14.13
N ASN A 145 -0.86 -0.35 -13.94
CA ASN A 145 -0.96 -1.27 -12.80
C ASN A 145 -1.01 -0.60 -11.42
N LEU A 146 -1.94 0.34 -11.24
CA LEU A 146 -2.13 1.02 -9.95
C LEU A 146 -2.63 0.09 -8.84
N ILE A 147 -3.40 -0.94 -9.18
CA ILE A 147 -4.07 -1.80 -8.19
C ILE A 147 -3.04 -2.62 -7.43
N ASP A 148 -2.14 -3.30 -8.13
CA ASP A 148 -1.14 -4.18 -7.52
C ASP A 148 -0.13 -3.36 -6.71
N ALA A 149 0.37 -2.25 -7.28
CA ALA A 149 1.28 -1.35 -6.60
C ALA A 149 0.65 -0.73 -5.34
N SER A 150 -0.62 -0.33 -5.40
CA SER A 150 -1.34 0.25 -4.25
C SER A 150 -1.58 -0.80 -3.17
N CYS A 151 -1.98 -2.01 -3.55
CA CYS A 151 -2.22 -3.09 -2.59
C CYS A 151 -0.93 -3.46 -1.84
N LEU A 152 0.18 -3.58 -2.57
CA LEU A 152 1.49 -3.82 -1.98
C LEU A 152 1.90 -2.66 -1.05
N ALA A 153 1.69 -1.41 -1.46
CA ALA A 153 2.02 -0.24 -0.64
C ALA A 153 1.22 -0.21 0.68
N VAL A 154 -0.09 -0.49 0.65
CA VAL A 154 -0.92 -0.57 1.86
C VAL A 154 -0.43 -1.67 2.79
N VAL A 155 -0.20 -2.87 2.28
CA VAL A 155 0.23 -4.01 3.10
C VAL A 155 1.61 -3.77 3.67
N ALA A 156 2.54 -3.23 2.88
CA ALA A 156 3.87 -2.87 3.35
C ALA A 156 3.82 -1.81 4.45
N ALA A 157 3.02 -0.76 4.25
CA ALA A 157 2.88 0.32 5.23
C ALA A 157 2.22 -0.17 6.54
N LEU A 158 1.18 -1.01 6.46
CA LEU A 158 0.50 -1.57 7.64
C LEU A 158 1.40 -2.49 8.45
N ARG A 159 2.19 -3.34 7.79
CA ARG A 159 3.15 -4.24 8.49
C ARG A 159 4.33 -3.50 9.09
N HIS A 160 4.76 -2.41 8.44
CA HIS A 160 5.80 -1.52 8.92
C HIS A 160 5.32 -0.61 10.06
N PHE A 161 4.03 -0.28 10.12
CA PHE A 161 3.48 0.60 11.14
C PHE A 161 3.59 0.01 12.55
N ARG A 162 3.82 0.89 13.51
CA ARG A 162 3.88 0.60 14.94
C ARG A 162 3.01 1.64 15.64
N LYS A 163 2.01 1.20 16.41
CA LYS A 163 1.14 2.09 17.18
C LYS A 163 1.79 2.42 18.53
N PRO A 164 1.56 3.61 19.11
CA PRO A 164 2.00 3.92 20.46
C PRO A 164 1.45 2.93 21.49
N ASP A 165 2.22 2.62 22.52
CA ASP A 165 1.74 1.78 23.62
C ASP A 165 0.74 2.56 24.49
N THR A 166 -0.24 1.84 25.03
CA THR A 166 -1.30 2.41 25.86
C THR A 166 -1.48 1.59 27.11
N SER A 167 -1.55 2.25 28.25
CA SER A 167 -2.01 1.62 29.49
C SER A 167 -3.32 2.21 29.96
N MET A 168 -4.10 1.38 30.62
CA MET A 168 -5.37 1.76 31.20
C MET A 168 -5.32 1.51 32.70
N GLU A 169 -5.41 2.59 33.47
CA GLU A 169 -5.61 2.55 34.92
C GLU A 169 -7.04 3.04 35.19
N GLY A 170 -7.95 2.11 35.50
CA GLY A 170 -9.38 2.43 35.66
C GLY A 170 -10.00 2.98 34.37
N GLU A 171 -10.48 4.23 34.39
CA GLU A 171 -11.09 4.93 33.24
C GLU A 171 -10.10 5.87 32.51
N THR A 172 -8.92 6.10 33.10
CA THR A 172 -7.89 6.96 32.50
C THR A 172 -7.03 6.18 31.51
N LEU A 173 -7.02 6.63 30.25
CA LEU A 173 -6.16 6.10 29.20
C LEU A 173 -4.90 6.97 29.12
N THR A 174 -3.74 6.37 29.36
CA THR A 174 -2.45 7.01 29.15
C THR A 174 -1.82 6.47 27.87
N ILE A 175 -1.50 7.37 26.95
CA ILE A 175 -0.81 7.06 25.69
C ILE A 175 0.65 7.42 25.90
N TYR A 176 1.53 6.43 25.78
CA TYR A 176 2.96 6.65 25.91
C TYR A 176 3.55 7.13 24.60
N THR A 177 4.54 8.02 24.69
CA THR A 177 5.33 8.40 23.51
C THR A 177 6.33 7.31 23.17
N ALA A 178 6.81 7.30 21.92
CA ALA A 178 7.81 6.33 21.46
C ALA A 178 9.15 6.41 22.24
N ALA A 179 9.40 7.49 22.97
CA ALA A 179 10.57 7.65 23.84
C ALA A 179 10.38 7.00 25.22
N GLU A 180 9.14 6.88 25.69
CA GLU A 180 8.83 6.27 26.99
C GLU A 180 8.71 4.75 26.88
N ARG A 181 8.10 4.28 25.78
CA ARG A 181 7.91 2.85 25.50
C ARG A 181 8.05 2.57 24.01
N GLU A 182 8.54 1.38 23.72
CA GLU A 182 8.64 0.90 22.34
C GLU A 182 7.24 0.76 21.72
N PRO A 183 7.02 1.29 20.51
CA PRO A 183 5.72 1.22 19.87
C PRO A 183 5.40 -0.21 19.41
N VAL A 184 4.15 -0.62 19.56
CA VAL A 184 3.69 -2.00 19.39
C VAL A 184 3.26 -2.24 17.92
N PRO A 185 3.60 -3.38 17.30
CA PRO A 185 3.05 -3.76 16.01
C PRO A 185 1.52 -3.88 16.01
N LEU A 186 0.95 -3.81 14.81
CA LEU A 186 -0.44 -4.17 14.59
C LEU A 186 -0.59 -5.70 14.55
N SER A 187 -1.72 -6.20 15.07
CA SER A 187 -2.08 -7.61 14.95
C SER A 187 -2.45 -7.91 13.50
N TRP A 188 -1.61 -8.71 12.84
CA TRP A 188 -1.72 -9.00 11.41
C TRP A 188 -2.11 -10.46 11.18
N LEU A 189 -3.20 -10.70 10.46
CA LEU A 189 -3.74 -12.05 10.24
C LEU A 189 -3.20 -12.70 8.96
N HIS A 190 -3.31 -11.99 7.82
CA HIS A 190 -2.79 -12.44 6.52
C HIS A 190 -2.48 -11.25 5.61
N SER A 191 -1.63 -11.47 4.61
CA SER A 191 -1.18 -10.45 3.66
C SER A 191 -1.87 -10.64 2.29
N PRO A 192 -3.00 -9.97 2.02
CA PRO A 192 -3.63 -10.06 0.71
C PRO A 192 -2.83 -9.22 -0.30
N LEU A 193 -2.51 -9.81 -1.45
CA LEU A 193 -1.84 -9.12 -2.55
C LEU A 193 -2.68 -9.23 -3.82
N CYS A 194 -2.68 -8.18 -4.62
CA CYS A 194 -3.36 -8.15 -5.91
C CYS A 194 -2.38 -8.51 -7.03
N VAL A 195 -2.90 -9.21 -8.04
CA VAL A 195 -2.21 -9.50 -9.30
C VAL A 195 -3.20 -9.22 -10.42
N THR A 196 -2.85 -8.26 -11.28
CA THR A 196 -3.72 -7.79 -12.35
C THR A 196 -3.30 -8.39 -13.69
N PHE A 197 -4.26 -9.07 -14.33
CA PHE A 197 -4.14 -9.60 -15.69
C PHE A 197 -4.93 -8.72 -16.66
N ASN A 198 -4.35 -8.48 -17.82
CA ASN A 198 -4.95 -7.71 -18.91
C ASN A 198 -5.11 -8.62 -20.12
N PHE A 199 -6.31 -8.60 -20.70
CA PHE A 199 -6.67 -9.43 -21.84
C PHE A 199 -6.69 -8.60 -23.13
N TYR A 200 -6.10 -9.16 -24.18
CA TYR A 200 -6.00 -8.56 -25.51
C TYR A 200 -6.46 -9.56 -26.58
N GLY A 201 -6.92 -9.03 -27.71
CA GLY A 201 -7.48 -9.80 -28.84
C GLY A 201 -9.01 -9.86 -28.82
N GLU A 202 -9.63 -10.00 -30.00
CA GLU A 202 -11.10 -9.99 -30.15
C GLU A 202 -11.79 -11.07 -29.30
N GLU A 203 -11.11 -12.20 -29.06
CA GLU A 203 -11.57 -13.32 -28.22
C GLU A 203 -10.88 -13.39 -26.84
N GLY A 204 -9.95 -12.48 -26.54
CA GLY A 204 -9.27 -12.42 -25.24
C GLY A 204 -8.15 -13.47 -25.04
N ASP A 205 -7.55 -13.93 -26.14
CA ASP A 205 -6.55 -15.02 -26.13
C ASP A 205 -5.22 -14.65 -25.47
N ILE A 206 -4.85 -13.37 -25.55
CA ILE A 206 -3.54 -12.92 -25.09
C ILE A 206 -3.67 -12.32 -23.70
N VAL A 207 -2.98 -12.92 -22.73
CA VAL A 207 -2.95 -12.48 -21.33
C VAL A 207 -1.62 -11.84 -21.01
N LEU A 208 -1.64 -10.60 -20.55
CA LEU A 208 -0.48 -9.90 -20.03
C LEU A 208 -0.62 -9.63 -18.54
N LEU A 209 0.47 -9.88 -17.84
CA LEU A 209 0.67 -9.45 -16.48
C LEU A 209 1.28 -8.05 -16.42
N ASP A 210 0.83 -7.24 -15.47
CA ASP A 210 1.41 -5.94 -15.14
C ASP A 210 1.55 -5.01 -16.36
N ALA A 211 0.42 -4.61 -16.95
CA ALA A 211 0.37 -3.73 -18.11
C ALA A 211 0.91 -2.32 -17.79
N THR A 212 1.63 -1.76 -18.76
CA THR A 212 2.00 -0.33 -18.80
C THR A 212 0.79 0.54 -19.13
N LEU A 213 0.89 1.86 -18.96
CA LEU A 213 -0.22 2.77 -19.25
C LEU A 213 -0.76 2.63 -20.69
N LEU A 214 0.14 2.53 -21.67
CA LEU A 214 -0.23 2.36 -23.07
C LEU A 214 -0.97 1.03 -23.30
N GLU A 215 -0.48 -0.04 -22.70
CA GLU A 215 -1.11 -1.35 -22.77
C GLU A 215 -2.48 -1.35 -22.05
N GLU A 216 -2.61 -0.69 -20.90
CA GLU A 216 -3.88 -0.56 -20.17
C GLU A 216 -4.95 0.21 -20.96
N GLN A 217 -4.55 1.21 -21.75
CA GLN A 217 -5.46 1.95 -22.62
C GLN A 217 -5.96 1.11 -23.81
N LEU A 218 -5.23 0.06 -24.19
CA LEU A 218 -5.53 -0.81 -25.32
C LEU A 218 -6.24 -2.10 -24.92
N ARG A 219 -6.38 -2.39 -23.62
CA ARG A 219 -7.04 -3.60 -23.15
C ARG A 219 -8.54 -3.59 -23.44
N ILE A 220 -9.09 -4.77 -23.69
CA ILE A 220 -10.51 -4.94 -24.03
C ILE A 220 -11.35 -5.18 -22.76
N ALA A 221 -10.75 -5.78 -21.73
CA ALA A 221 -11.42 -6.07 -20.47
C ALA A 221 -11.24 -4.93 -19.44
N LYS A 222 -12.19 -3.99 -19.41
CA LYS A 222 -12.54 -3.21 -18.21
C LYS A 222 -13.87 -3.77 -17.69
N LEU A 223 -14.06 -3.92 -16.36
CA LEU A 223 -15.25 -4.52 -15.71
C LEU A 223 -16.54 -4.45 -16.57
N GLY A 224 -16.82 -5.53 -17.32
CA GLY A 224 -17.87 -5.55 -18.35
C GLY A 224 -17.40 -5.79 -19.80
N GLY A 225 -16.13 -6.15 -20.00
CA GLY A 225 -15.54 -6.44 -21.32
C GLY A 225 -15.97 -7.77 -21.94
N THR A 226 -15.18 -8.22 -22.93
CA THR A 226 -15.43 -9.44 -23.71
C THR A 226 -15.43 -10.70 -22.85
N PRO A 227 -16.18 -11.73 -23.26
CA PRO A 227 -16.18 -13.02 -22.56
C PRO A 227 -14.79 -13.64 -22.65
N VAL A 228 -14.24 -14.04 -21.50
CA VAL A 228 -12.97 -14.77 -21.41
C VAL A 228 -13.28 -16.22 -21.06
N GLU A 229 -12.55 -17.16 -21.67
CA GLU A 229 -12.71 -18.58 -21.39
C GLU A 229 -12.36 -18.91 -19.93
N ALA A 230 -13.19 -19.73 -19.29
CA ALA A 230 -13.01 -20.10 -17.88
C ALA A 230 -11.67 -20.80 -17.61
N VAL A 231 -11.15 -21.57 -18.57
CA VAL A 231 -9.86 -22.27 -18.46
C VAL A 231 -8.71 -21.27 -18.32
N MET A 232 -8.74 -20.17 -19.09
CA MET A 232 -7.75 -19.11 -19.01
C MET A 232 -7.76 -18.43 -17.63
N LEU A 233 -8.94 -18.21 -17.05
CA LEU A 233 -9.04 -17.65 -15.69
C LEU A 233 -8.43 -18.57 -14.62
N VAL A 234 -8.60 -19.88 -14.74
CA VAL A 234 -7.98 -20.85 -13.83
C VAL A 234 -6.45 -20.85 -13.97
N GLN A 235 -5.94 -20.77 -15.20
CA GLN A 235 -4.50 -20.63 -15.45
C GLN A 235 -3.96 -19.32 -14.86
N CYS A 236 -4.66 -18.20 -15.05
CA CYS A 236 -4.30 -16.91 -14.46
C CYS A 236 -4.27 -17.00 -12.92
N ALA A 237 -5.24 -17.66 -12.30
CA ALA A 237 -5.27 -17.84 -10.84
C ALA A 237 -4.05 -18.65 -10.34
N SER A 238 -3.65 -19.69 -11.07
CA SER A 238 -2.45 -20.48 -10.73
C SER A 238 -1.16 -19.67 -10.88
N ALA A 239 -1.05 -18.86 -11.94
CA ALA A 239 0.09 -17.96 -12.14
C ALA A 239 0.12 -16.87 -11.05
N ALA A 240 -1.04 -16.30 -10.70
CA ALA A 240 -1.17 -15.32 -9.64
C ALA A 240 -0.67 -15.86 -8.30
N LEU A 241 -1.00 -17.10 -7.95
CA LEU A 241 -0.55 -17.74 -6.72
C LEU A 241 0.98 -17.80 -6.63
N THR A 242 1.65 -18.16 -7.73
CA THR A 242 3.12 -18.17 -7.79
C THR A 242 3.68 -16.76 -7.60
N LYS A 243 3.10 -15.76 -8.27
CA LYS A 243 3.55 -14.36 -8.15
C LYS A 243 3.29 -13.74 -6.79
N VAL A 244 2.16 -14.04 -6.16
CA VAL A 244 1.86 -13.59 -4.78
C VAL A 244 2.87 -14.16 -3.79
N LYS A 245 3.33 -15.42 -3.97
CA LYS A 245 4.39 -15.99 -3.13
C LYS A 245 5.71 -15.26 -3.29
N GLU A 246 6.11 -14.96 -4.54
CA GLU A 246 7.32 -14.17 -4.84
C GLU A 246 7.23 -12.78 -4.19
N LEU A 247 6.11 -12.08 -4.35
CA LEU A 247 5.89 -10.75 -3.79
C LEU A 247 5.83 -10.75 -2.25
N SER A 248 5.22 -11.76 -1.64
CA SER A 248 5.19 -11.91 -0.18
C SER A 248 6.58 -12.14 0.38
N ALA A 249 7.37 -13.02 -0.24
CA ALA A 249 8.75 -13.28 0.17
C ALA A 249 9.61 -12.03 0.05
N PHE A 250 9.47 -11.27 -1.05
CA PHE A 250 10.14 -9.99 -1.24
C PHE A 250 9.77 -8.97 -0.15
N LEU A 251 8.49 -8.88 0.21
CA LEU A 251 8.03 -7.98 1.28
C LEU A 251 8.61 -8.37 2.64
N ASP A 252 8.62 -9.68 2.96
CA ASP A 252 9.20 -10.19 4.21
C ASP A 252 10.70 -9.91 4.31
N GLU A 253 11.43 -10.08 3.21
CA GLU A 253 12.85 -9.76 3.13
C GLU A 253 13.10 -8.26 3.37
N LYS A 254 12.33 -7.39 2.71
CA LYS A 254 12.47 -5.93 2.87
C LYS A 254 12.13 -5.45 4.27
N LEU A 255 11.10 -6.02 4.91
CA LEU A 255 10.76 -5.71 6.30
C LEU A 255 11.86 -6.18 7.27
N ALA A 256 12.47 -7.35 7.02
CA ALA A 256 13.58 -7.85 7.82
C ALA A 256 14.85 -7.02 7.65
N GLU A 257 15.15 -6.55 6.43
CA GLU A 257 16.23 -5.61 6.15
C GLU A 257 16.02 -4.27 6.88
N ASP A 258 14.79 -3.75 6.88
CA ASP A 258 14.46 -2.50 7.56
C ASP A 258 14.57 -2.61 9.08
N SER A 259 14.05 -3.68 9.68
CA SER A 259 14.23 -3.98 11.11
C SER A 259 15.72 -4.02 11.44
N LYS A 260 16.51 -4.82 10.72
CA LYS A 260 17.97 -4.88 10.92
C LYS A 260 18.66 -3.53 10.77
N ARG A 261 18.19 -2.67 9.84
CA ARG A 261 18.77 -1.33 9.65
C ARG A 261 18.50 -0.44 10.86
N ARG A 262 17.31 -0.50 11.45
CA ARG A 262 16.94 0.25 12.66
C ARG A 262 17.62 -0.34 13.91
N ASP A 263 17.73 -1.66 13.97
CA ASP A 263 18.34 -2.40 15.09
C ASP A 263 19.88 -2.28 15.14
N LYS A 264 20.54 -1.73 14.11
CA LYS A 264 22.00 -1.52 14.08
C LYS A 264 22.51 -0.57 15.18
N GLY A 265 21.64 0.25 15.78
CA GLY A 265 21.95 0.98 17.00
C GLY A 265 21.89 0.10 18.26
N GLY A 266 20.96 -0.87 18.29
CA GLY A 266 20.67 -1.70 19.46
C GLY A 266 20.33 -0.90 20.72
N LEU A 267 19.96 -1.61 21.80
CA LEU A 267 19.89 -1.02 23.14
C LEU A 267 21.23 -0.40 23.60
N MET A 268 22.36 -0.81 23.01
CA MET A 268 23.70 -0.40 23.44
C MET A 268 24.15 0.97 22.89
N ALA A 269 23.64 1.45 21.75
CA ALA A 269 23.91 2.83 21.28
C ALA A 269 22.95 3.85 21.90
N GLU A 270 21.72 3.48 22.24
CA GLU A 270 20.85 4.35 23.04
C GLU A 270 21.33 4.47 24.50
N LEU A 271 22.00 3.42 25.01
CA LEU A 271 22.72 3.45 26.29
C LEU A 271 24.13 4.07 26.19
N SER A 272 24.61 4.48 25.00
CA SER A 272 25.92 5.12 24.87
C SER A 272 25.84 6.59 25.28
N ALA A 273 25.94 6.81 26.60
CA ALA A 273 26.80 7.78 27.27
C ALA A 273 27.01 9.20 26.70
N GLU A 274 26.05 9.78 25.97
CA GLU A 274 26.08 11.20 25.53
C GLU A 274 24.83 11.99 25.95
N ASN A 275 24.21 11.63 27.08
CA ASN A 275 23.35 12.60 27.76
C ASN A 275 24.23 13.51 28.63
N ASP A 276 24.58 14.69 28.11
CA ASP A 276 25.17 15.77 28.88
C ASP A 276 24.25 16.06 30.08
N ARG A 277 24.74 15.72 31.27
CA ARG A 277 24.10 16.18 32.51
C ARG A 277 24.31 17.68 32.57
N ASP A 278 23.24 18.45 32.38
CA ASP A 278 23.19 19.86 32.78
C ASP A 278 23.46 19.93 34.29
N THR A 279 24.74 20.07 34.65
CA THR A 279 25.14 20.52 35.97
C THR A 279 24.66 21.96 36.09
N GLN A 280 23.53 22.14 36.78
CA GLN A 280 23.11 23.45 37.28
C GLN A 280 24.23 23.99 38.17
N GLU A 281 25.10 24.82 37.60
CA GLU A 281 25.99 25.69 38.36
C GLU A 281 25.12 26.66 39.16
N THR A 282 24.94 26.36 40.44
CA THR A 282 24.48 27.31 41.45
C THR A 282 25.47 28.47 41.52
N LYS A 283 25.15 29.60 40.88
CA LYS A 283 25.84 30.87 41.14
C LYS A 283 25.51 31.31 42.58
N PRO A 284 26.51 31.64 43.42
CA PRO A 284 26.26 32.22 44.72
C PRO A 284 25.73 33.65 44.55
N VAL A 285 24.67 33.97 45.28
CA VAL A 285 24.15 35.34 45.44
C VAL A 285 25.09 36.06 46.41
N GLU A 286 25.86 37.02 45.91
CA GLU A 286 26.57 37.99 46.75
C GLU A 286 25.60 39.11 47.18
N ALA A 287 25.79 39.53 48.43
CA ALA A 287 24.95 40.44 49.21
C ALA A 287 25.09 41.92 48.82
#